data_AF-A0A2N2H4T0-F1
#
_entry.id   AF-A0A2N2H4T0-F1
#
_cell.length_a   1.000
_cell.length_b   1.000
_cell.length_c   1.000
_cell.angle_alpha   90.00
_cell.angle_beta   90.00
_cell.angle_gamma   90.00
#
_symmetry.space_group_name_H-M   'P 1'
#
loop_
_entity.id
_entity.type
_entity.pdbx_description
1 polymer ?
#
loop_
_entity_poly.entity_id
_entity_poly.type
_entity_poly.pdbx_seq_one_letter_code
_entity_poly.pdbx_strand_id
1 'polypeptide(L)'
;MRTREVFEKLGFEEVWGTMTDQEPSYRYDFGNLELTAIEVTNFSFRSVFLLGGVVSDKRSIMQIDYQIPLEVESFELGVAFIAYALRDFRPLKPTLWLEQGRQWAGLLPWERKRREYEKKRRDYDNRPHCMVDSDWFRVAKKRLRESMKSANPNEQVTFEFDGEVLRINAPDELIAVPARGVKWEKAYYLQVSDLAAVLSKRILGPGVFGIWQDQLTIGHSASCPLVDPQTQTESRSDREGIV
;
A
#
# COMPACT_ATOMS: atom_id res chain seq x y z
N MET A 1 -12.90 -15.04 -17.34
CA MET A 1 -12.78 -15.33 -18.79
C MET A 1 -11.62 -16.29 -18.98
N ARG A 2 -11.77 -17.34 -19.80
CA ARG A 2 -10.67 -18.29 -20.04
C ARG A 2 -9.64 -17.64 -20.96
N THR A 3 -8.35 -17.81 -20.66
CA THR A 3 -7.26 -17.24 -21.48
C THR A 3 -7.27 -17.80 -22.91
N ARG A 4 -7.77 -19.03 -23.11
CA ARG A 4 -8.05 -19.62 -24.43
C ARG A 4 -8.93 -18.73 -25.31
N GLU A 5 -10.03 -18.23 -24.75
CA GLU A 5 -10.95 -17.32 -25.46
C GLU A 5 -10.29 -15.98 -25.84
N VAL A 6 -9.27 -15.56 -25.08
CA VAL A 6 -8.48 -14.37 -25.42
C VAL A 6 -7.63 -14.66 -26.66
N PHE A 7 -6.94 -15.80 -26.71
CA PHE A 7 -6.13 -16.19 -27.88
C PHE A 7 -6.99 -16.33 -29.14
N GLU A 8 -8.15 -16.99 -29.05
CA GLU A 8 -9.10 -17.11 -30.16
C GLU A 8 -9.53 -15.73 -30.69
N LYS A 9 -9.93 -14.81 -29.80
CA LYS A 9 -10.33 -13.44 -30.19
C LYS A 9 -9.21 -12.61 -30.77
N LEU A 10 -7.96 -12.86 -30.37
CA LEU A 10 -6.78 -12.20 -30.91
C LEU A 10 -6.33 -12.77 -32.27
N GLY A 11 -6.96 -13.85 -32.72
CA GLY A 11 -6.64 -14.51 -33.99
C GLY A 11 -5.39 -15.39 -33.92
N PHE A 12 -5.12 -16.00 -32.76
CA PHE A 12 -4.10 -17.06 -32.69
C PHE A 12 -4.60 -18.30 -33.44
N GLU A 13 -3.69 -18.96 -34.14
CA GLU A 13 -3.93 -20.23 -34.80
C GLU A 13 -3.86 -21.37 -33.79
N GLU A 14 -4.82 -22.29 -33.85
CA GLU A 14 -4.77 -23.53 -33.07
C GLU A 14 -3.75 -24.49 -33.68
N VAL A 15 -2.88 -25.04 -32.81
CA VAL A 15 -1.90 -26.06 -33.18
C VAL A 15 -2.17 -27.31 -32.34
N TRP A 16 -2.46 -28.40 -33.04
CA TRP A 16 -2.77 -29.72 -32.50
C TRP A 16 -1.52 -30.62 -32.53
N GLY A 17 -1.40 -31.56 -31.59
CA GLY A 17 -0.26 -32.49 -31.54
C GLY A 17 1.04 -31.91 -30.97
N THR A 18 0.97 -30.74 -30.31
CA THR A 18 2.08 -30.20 -29.52
C THR A 18 2.01 -30.80 -28.11
N MET A 19 3.16 -31.03 -27.46
CA MET A 19 3.19 -31.51 -26.08
C MET A 19 2.68 -30.41 -25.12
N THR A 20 1.41 -30.51 -24.73
CA THR A 20 0.69 -29.59 -23.84
C THR A 20 -0.16 -30.39 -22.86
N ASP A 21 -0.40 -29.87 -21.66
CA ASP A 21 -1.25 -30.53 -20.65
C ASP A 21 -2.71 -30.61 -21.13
N GLN A 22 -3.16 -29.61 -21.91
CA GLN A 22 -4.46 -29.60 -22.58
C GLN A 22 -4.34 -29.02 -24.00
N GLU A 23 -4.89 -29.73 -24.99
CA GLU A 23 -4.98 -29.28 -26.38
C GLU A 23 -6.21 -28.35 -26.61
N PRO A 24 -6.19 -27.46 -27.62
CA PRO A 24 -5.05 -27.14 -28.50
C PRO A 24 -4.03 -26.21 -27.82
N SER A 25 -2.85 -26.13 -28.42
CA SER A 25 -1.91 -25.02 -28.20
C SER A 25 -2.20 -23.89 -29.19
N TYR A 26 -1.68 -22.69 -28.93
CA TYR A 26 -1.93 -21.52 -29.77
C TYR A 26 -0.65 -20.95 -30.34
N ARG A 27 -0.72 -20.40 -31.55
CA ARG A 27 0.42 -19.78 -32.23
C ARG A 27 0.01 -18.47 -32.89
N TYR A 28 0.88 -17.47 -32.84
CA TYR A 28 0.70 -16.20 -33.54
C TYR A 28 1.99 -15.77 -34.22
N ASP A 29 1.89 -15.43 -35.50
CA ASP A 29 3.03 -15.00 -36.32
C ASP A 29 3.05 -13.46 -36.47
N PHE A 30 4.00 -12.81 -35.80
CA PHE A 30 4.28 -11.38 -35.89
C PHE A 30 5.21 -11.00 -37.06
N GLY A 31 5.63 -11.96 -37.88
CA GLY A 31 6.54 -11.84 -39.02
C GLY A 31 8.01 -12.02 -38.68
N ASN A 32 8.47 -11.45 -37.56
CA ASN A 32 9.82 -11.63 -37.00
C ASN A 32 9.84 -12.46 -35.71
N LEU A 33 8.67 -12.94 -35.28
CA LEU A 33 8.50 -13.76 -34.10
C LEU A 33 7.31 -14.67 -34.31
N GLU A 34 7.53 -15.96 -34.11
CA GLU A 34 6.46 -16.92 -33.87
C GLU A 34 6.29 -17.06 -32.36
N LEU A 35 5.16 -16.58 -31.84
CA LEU A 35 4.82 -16.71 -30.43
C LEU A 35 3.93 -17.94 -30.27
N THR A 36 4.34 -18.85 -29.40
CA THR A 36 3.57 -20.02 -29.02
C THR A 36 3.02 -19.86 -27.62
N ALA A 37 1.82 -20.38 -27.37
CA ALA A 37 1.20 -20.46 -26.06
C ALA A 37 0.81 -21.92 -25.81
N ILE A 38 1.45 -22.54 -24.83
CA ILE A 38 1.19 -23.93 -24.43
C ILE A 38 0.70 -23.98 -22.99
N GLU A 39 -0.26 -24.85 -22.71
CA GLU A 39 -0.73 -25.06 -21.35
C GLU A 39 0.23 -26.04 -20.66
N VAL A 40 0.85 -25.61 -19.58
CA VAL A 40 1.83 -26.40 -18.82
C VAL A 40 1.65 -26.19 -17.33
N THR A 41 2.10 -27.16 -16.55
CA THR A 41 2.19 -27.06 -15.10
C THR A 41 3.53 -26.42 -14.72
N ASN A 42 3.49 -25.29 -14.02
CA ASN A 42 4.71 -24.59 -13.61
C ASN A 42 5.37 -25.21 -12.36
N PHE A 43 6.52 -24.67 -11.95
CA PHE A 43 7.25 -25.12 -10.75
C PHE A 43 6.47 -25.01 -9.42
N SER A 44 5.38 -24.24 -9.39
CA SER A 44 4.47 -24.15 -8.25
C SER A 44 3.31 -25.14 -8.34
N PHE A 45 3.37 -26.11 -9.25
CA PHE A 45 2.32 -27.09 -9.53
C PHE A 45 0.97 -26.44 -9.88
N ARG A 46 1.02 -25.32 -10.59
CA ARG A 46 -0.17 -24.63 -11.10
C ARG A 46 -0.17 -24.67 -12.62
N SER A 47 -1.31 -25.02 -13.20
CA SER A 47 -1.52 -24.94 -14.63
C SER A 47 -1.52 -23.48 -15.07
N VAL A 48 -0.73 -23.17 -16.09
CA VAL A 48 -0.54 -21.83 -16.67
C VAL A 48 -0.37 -21.94 -18.18
N PHE A 49 -0.58 -20.85 -18.90
CA PHE A 49 -0.10 -20.73 -20.27
C PHE A 49 1.35 -20.23 -20.26
N LEU A 50 2.26 -21.01 -20.81
CA LEU A 50 3.61 -20.58 -21.10
C LEU A 50 3.64 -19.97 -22.51
N LEU A 51 3.92 -18.68 -22.57
CA LEU A 51 4.28 -17.98 -23.79
C LEU A 51 5.75 -18.19 -24.09
N GLY A 52 6.03 -18.80 -25.23
CA GLY A 52 7.36 -19.09 -25.73
C GLY A 52 7.60 -18.45 -27.09
N GLY A 53 8.81 -17.99 -27.34
CA GLY A 53 9.18 -17.48 -28.66
C GLY A 53 10.63 -17.02 -28.71
N VAL A 54 11.25 -17.09 -29.88
CA VAL A 54 12.62 -16.61 -30.07
C VAL A 54 12.61 -15.59 -31.20
N VAL A 55 13.08 -14.39 -30.88
CA VAL A 55 13.37 -13.33 -31.86
C VAL A 55 14.86 -13.32 -32.09
N SER A 56 15.26 -13.50 -33.34
CA SER A 56 16.65 -13.39 -33.76
C SER A 56 16.78 -12.27 -34.78
N ASP A 57 17.58 -11.26 -34.46
CA ASP A 57 18.04 -10.25 -35.42
C ASP A 57 19.55 -10.42 -35.64
N LYS A 58 20.11 -9.74 -36.65
CA LYS A 58 21.53 -9.83 -37.05
C LYS A 58 22.54 -9.61 -35.92
N ARG A 59 22.12 -9.00 -34.81
CA ARG A 59 22.98 -8.60 -33.68
C ARG A 59 22.46 -9.01 -32.30
N SER A 60 21.27 -9.59 -32.19
CA SER A 60 20.66 -9.90 -30.90
C SER A 60 19.70 -11.09 -30.98
N ILE A 61 19.74 -11.93 -29.95
CA ILE A 61 18.76 -12.99 -29.73
C ILE A 61 17.98 -12.62 -28.47
N MET A 62 16.66 -12.63 -28.57
CA MET A 62 15.74 -12.41 -27.46
C MET A 62 14.81 -13.61 -27.35
N GLN A 63 14.77 -14.21 -26.17
CA GLN A 63 13.82 -15.27 -25.86
C GLN A 63 12.67 -14.68 -25.04
N ILE A 64 11.46 -15.00 -25.44
CA ILE A 64 10.24 -14.75 -24.69
C ILE A 64 9.93 -16.04 -23.94
N ASP A 65 9.91 -15.92 -22.61
CA ASP A 65 9.52 -16.96 -21.67
C ASP A 65 8.68 -16.25 -20.60
N TYR A 66 7.36 -16.41 -20.69
CA TYR A 66 6.45 -15.72 -19.80
C TYR A 66 5.21 -16.56 -19.48
N GLN A 67 4.78 -16.55 -18.22
CA GLN A 67 3.65 -17.33 -17.76
C GLN A 67 2.42 -16.44 -17.56
N ILE A 68 1.28 -16.89 -18.09
CA ILE A 68 -0.03 -16.23 -17.97
C ILE A 68 -0.98 -17.19 -17.25
N PRO A 69 -1.85 -16.70 -16.33
CA PRO A 69 -2.86 -17.54 -15.71
C PRO A 69 -3.85 -18.12 -16.74
N LEU A 70 -4.45 -19.26 -16.44
CA LEU A 70 -5.50 -19.88 -17.29
C LEU A 70 -6.80 -19.07 -17.33
N GLU A 71 -7.03 -18.26 -16.30
CA GLU A 71 -8.21 -17.42 -16.18
C GLU A 71 -7.79 -15.98 -15.92
N VAL A 72 -8.45 -15.07 -16.64
CA VAL A 72 -8.28 -13.62 -16.50
C VAL A 72 -9.62 -12.98 -16.21
N GLU A 73 -9.59 -11.87 -15.46
CA GLU A 73 -10.79 -11.11 -15.07
C GLU A 73 -11.54 -10.56 -16.29
N SER A 74 -10.81 -10.09 -17.30
CA SER A 74 -11.37 -9.50 -18.52
C SER A 74 -10.50 -9.78 -19.74
N PHE A 75 -11.06 -9.52 -20.92
CA PHE A 75 -10.33 -9.64 -22.18
C PHE A 75 -9.12 -8.69 -22.21
N GLU A 76 -9.33 -7.43 -21.85
CA GLU A 76 -8.31 -6.37 -21.83
C GLU A 76 -7.14 -6.74 -20.91
N LEU A 77 -7.44 -7.36 -19.75
CA LEU A 77 -6.40 -7.85 -18.85
C LEU A 77 -5.58 -8.97 -19.50
N GLY A 78 -6.23 -9.91 -20.19
CA GLY A 78 -5.55 -10.97 -20.94
C GLY A 78 -4.62 -10.40 -22.03
N VAL A 79 -5.12 -9.43 -22.81
CA VAL A 79 -4.30 -8.74 -23.82
C VAL A 79 -3.13 -7.98 -23.16
N ALA A 80 -3.36 -7.34 -22.01
CA ALA A 80 -2.31 -6.64 -21.27
C ALA A 80 -1.20 -7.59 -20.79
N PHE A 81 -1.55 -8.81 -20.33
CA PHE A 81 -0.56 -9.83 -19.96
C PHE A 81 0.32 -10.22 -21.15
N ILE A 82 -0.28 -10.49 -22.32
CA ILE A 82 0.46 -10.85 -23.53
C ILE A 82 1.34 -9.67 -23.99
N ALA A 83 0.79 -8.45 -23.98
CA ALA A 83 1.53 -7.25 -24.35
C ALA A 83 2.70 -6.97 -23.41
N TYR A 84 2.56 -7.27 -22.12
CA TYR A 84 3.64 -7.16 -21.13
C TYR A 84 4.75 -8.18 -21.34
N ALA A 85 4.41 -9.42 -21.74
CA ALA A 85 5.39 -10.42 -22.16
C ALA A 85 6.22 -9.92 -23.36
N LEU A 86 5.59 -9.13 -24.23
CA LEU A 86 6.16 -8.55 -25.45
C LEU A 86 6.57 -7.08 -25.32
N ARG A 87 6.84 -6.60 -24.09
CA ARG A 87 7.08 -5.16 -23.82
C ARG A 87 8.23 -4.57 -24.62
N ASP A 88 9.29 -5.35 -24.84
CA ASP A 88 10.52 -4.91 -25.53
C ASP A 88 10.53 -5.30 -27.01
N PHE A 89 9.50 -6.03 -27.47
CA PHE A 89 9.39 -6.53 -28.84
C PHE A 89 8.75 -5.51 -29.79
N ARG A 90 9.13 -5.49 -31.06
CA ARG A 90 8.44 -4.72 -32.11
C ARG A 90 8.06 -5.65 -33.26
N PRO A 91 6.76 -5.82 -33.56
CA PRO A 91 6.33 -6.71 -34.61
C PRO A 91 6.64 -6.11 -35.99
N LEU A 92 6.97 -6.96 -36.98
CA LEU A 92 7.06 -6.54 -38.37
C LEU A 92 5.67 -6.41 -39.02
N LYS A 93 4.75 -7.31 -38.65
CA LYS A 93 3.35 -7.22 -39.07
C LYS A 93 2.60 -6.22 -38.18
N PRO A 94 1.69 -5.40 -38.73
CA PRO A 94 0.89 -4.49 -37.92
C PRO A 94 -0.05 -5.28 -37.01
N THR A 95 0.16 -5.17 -35.70
CA THR A 95 -0.63 -5.88 -34.68
C THR A 95 -1.28 -4.88 -33.73
N LEU A 96 -2.44 -4.33 -34.13
CA LEU A 96 -3.12 -3.25 -33.39
C LEU A 96 -3.45 -3.61 -31.95
N TRP A 97 -3.84 -4.87 -31.70
CA TRP A 97 -4.18 -5.32 -30.34
C TRP A 97 -2.97 -5.26 -29.40
N LEU A 98 -1.74 -5.38 -29.91
CA LEU A 98 -0.53 -5.31 -29.10
C LEU A 98 -0.33 -3.90 -28.56
N GLU A 99 -0.58 -2.88 -29.38
CA GLU A 99 -0.52 -1.48 -28.96
C GLU A 99 -1.63 -1.16 -27.95
N GLN A 100 -2.85 -1.66 -28.18
CA GLN A 100 -3.94 -1.54 -27.21
C GLN A 100 -3.60 -2.22 -25.87
N GLY A 101 -3.05 -3.43 -25.90
CA GLY A 101 -2.59 -4.13 -24.71
C GLY A 101 -1.54 -3.36 -23.91
N ARG A 102 -0.63 -2.67 -24.59
CA ARG A 102 0.37 -1.78 -23.95
C ARG A 102 -0.29 -0.59 -23.24
N GLN A 103 -1.33 -0.02 -23.83
CA GLN A 103 -2.11 1.05 -23.18
C GLN A 103 -2.83 0.54 -21.93
N TRP A 104 -3.21 -0.74 -21.92
CA TRP A 104 -3.84 -1.41 -20.78
C TRP A 104 -2.86 -1.96 -19.73
N ALA A 105 -1.57 -1.62 -19.79
CA ALA A 105 -0.58 -2.03 -18.78
C ALA A 105 -1.02 -1.69 -17.34
N GLY A 106 -1.79 -0.61 -17.15
CA GLY A 106 -2.34 -0.24 -15.85
C GLY A 106 -3.36 -1.22 -15.25
N LEU A 107 -3.87 -2.18 -16.03
CA LEU A 107 -4.77 -3.24 -15.54
C LEU A 107 -4.01 -4.38 -14.85
N LEU A 108 -2.70 -4.51 -15.10
CA LEU A 108 -1.89 -5.61 -14.58
C LEU A 108 -1.91 -5.61 -13.04
N PRO A 109 -1.95 -6.78 -12.38
CA PRO A 109 -2.12 -6.84 -10.93
C PRO A 109 -1.01 -6.13 -10.15
N TRP A 110 0.24 -6.23 -10.59
CA TRP A 110 1.36 -5.54 -9.93
C TRP A 110 1.34 -4.03 -10.18
N GLU A 111 0.83 -3.56 -11.32
CA GLU A 111 0.67 -2.13 -11.61
C GLU A 111 -0.41 -1.49 -10.73
N ARG A 112 -1.55 -2.19 -10.55
CA ARG A 112 -2.60 -1.77 -9.61
C ARG A 112 -2.03 -1.67 -8.18
N LYS A 113 -1.36 -2.74 -7.72
CA LYS A 113 -0.71 -2.76 -6.40
C LYS A 113 0.35 -1.67 -6.25
N ARG A 114 1.15 -1.41 -7.28
CA ARG A 114 2.17 -0.34 -7.27
C ARG A 114 1.51 1.03 -7.09
N ARG A 115 0.46 1.34 -7.85
CA ARG A 115 -0.27 2.62 -7.72
C ARG A 115 -0.91 2.78 -6.34
N GLU A 116 -1.53 1.73 -5.82
CA GLU A 116 -2.08 1.74 -4.46
C GLU A 116 -1.00 1.98 -3.42
N TYR A 117 0.15 1.32 -3.57
CA TYR A 117 1.30 1.51 -2.70
C TYR A 117 1.84 2.94 -2.79
N GLU A 118 1.99 3.49 -3.99
CA GLU A 118 2.43 4.88 -4.20
C GLU A 118 1.44 5.88 -3.61
N LYS A 119 0.13 5.65 -3.77
CA LYS A 119 -0.91 6.47 -3.15
C LYS A 119 -0.79 6.42 -1.63
N LYS A 120 -0.75 5.23 -1.04
CA LYS A 120 -0.57 5.05 0.40
C LYS A 120 0.72 5.70 0.91
N ARG A 121 1.80 5.62 0.15
CA ARG A 121 3.07 6.26 0.48
C ARG A 121 2.96 7.78 0.47
N ARG A 122 2.34 8.37 -0.55
CA ARG A 122 2.10 9.82 -0.60
C ARG A 122 1.23 10.29 0.56
N ASP A 123 0.16 9.55 0.85
CA ASP A 123 -0.73 9.84 1.98
C ASP A 123 0.04 9.74 3.31
N TYR A 124 0.90 8.72 3.44
CA TYR A 124 1.76 8.54 4.60
C TYR A 124 2.78 9.68 4.73
N ASP A 125 3.43 10.10 3.66
CA ASP A 125 4.44 11.16 3.66
C ASP A 125 3.81 12.52 4.00
N ASN A 126 2.55 12.75 3.58
CA ASN A 126 1.78 13.97 3.88
C ASN A 126 1.12 13.96 5.27
N ARG A 127 1.33 12.91 6.07
CA ARG A 127 0.69 12.82 7.39
C ARG A 127 1.19 13.93 8.33
N PRO A 128 0.33 14.43 9.23
CA PRO A 128 0.77 15.33 10.31
C PRO A 128 1.80 14.61 11.19
N HIS A 129 3.02 15.12 11.19
CA HIS A 129 4.08 14.62 12.05
C HIS A 129 5.06 15.72 12.42
N CYS A 130 5.68 15.57 13.58
CA CYS A 130 6.78 16.41 14.04
C CYS A 130 7.84 15.56 14.75
N MET A 131 9.06 16.06 14.75
CA MET A 131 10.21 15.42 15.37
C MET A 131 10.74 16.29 16.50
N VAL A 132 10.77 15.74 17.70
CA VAL A 132 11.34 16.35 18.91
C VAL A 132 12.70 15.73 19.16
N ASP A 133 13.71 16.57 19.40
CA ASP A 133 15.06 16.10 19.73
C ASP A 133 15.07 15.27 21.02
N SER A 134 16.00 14.31 21.11
CA SER A 134 16.04 13.31 22.19
C SER A 134 16.07 13.91 23.60
N ASP A 135 16.75 15.04 23.80
CA ASP A 135 16.82 15.70 25.11
C ASP A 135 15.49 16.31 25.54
N TRP A 136 14.84 17.03 24.62
CA TRP A 136 13.51 17.60 24.86
C TRP A 136 12.45 16.52 25.02
N PHE A 137 12.54 15.45 24.23
CA PHE A 137 11.63 14.32 24.35
C PHE A 137 11.77 13.61 25.70
N ARG A 138 13.01 13.42 26.19
CA ARG A 138 13.26 12.85 27.52
C ARG A 138 12.65 13.69 28.63
N VAL A 139 12.77 15.02 28.55
CA VAL A 139 12.16 15.95 29.52
C VAL A 139 10.63 15.88 29.46
N ALA A 140 10.05 15.98 28.26
CA ALA A 140 8.60 15.87 28.07
C ALA A 140 8.06 14.53 28.59
N LYS A 141 8.71 13.42 28.26
CA LYS A 141 8.33 12.08 28.72
C LYS A 141 8.34 11.96 30.24
N LYS A 142 9.32 12.56 30.91
CA LYS A 142 9.40 12.57 32.38
C LYS A 142 8.23 13.36 32.98
N ARG A 143 8.00 14.58 32.50
CA ARG A 143 6.91 15.45 32.98
C ARG A 143 5.53 14.83 32.73
N LEU A 144 5.30 14.31 31.53
CA LEU A 144 4.08 13.56 31.21
C LEU A 144 3.86 12.40 32.17
N ARG A 145 4.87 11.56 32.42
CA ARG A 145 4.73 10.44 33.38
C ARG A 145 4.43 10.89 34.80
N GLU A 146 4.92 12.06 35.21
CA GLU A 146 4.63 12.61 36.53
C GLU A 146 3.17 13.13 36.60
N SER A 147 2.72 13.87 35.59
CA SER A 147 1.33 14.33 35.46
C SER A 147 0.33 13.18 35.36
N MET A 148 0.66 12.09 34.64
CA MET A 148 -0.24 10.94 34.51
C MET A 148 -0.40 10.12 35.81
N LYS A 149 0.41 10.34 36.86
CA LYS A 149 0.26 9.62 38.14
C LYS A 149 -0.90 10.16 38.98
N SER A 150 -1.21 11.45 38.85
CA SER A 150 -2.31 12.12 39.57
C SER A 150 -3.59 12.20 38.75
N ALA A 151 -3.49 12.09 37.42
CA ALA A 151 -4.59 12.28 36.49
C ALA A 151 -5.63 11.14 36.49
N ASN A 152 -6.88 11.48 36.16
CA ASN A 152 -7.95 10.50 36.00
C ASN A 152 -7.78 9.74 34.66
N PRO A 153 -7.90 8.40 34.62
CA PRO A 153 -7.79 7.62 33.39
C PRO A 153 -8.70 8.02 32.22
N ASN A 154 -9.84 8.68 32.51
CA ASN A 154 -10.83 9.13 31.53
C ASN A 154 -10.67 10.60 31.09
N GLU A 155 -9.65 11.29 31.59
CA GLU A 155 -9.33 12.66 31.14
C GLU A 155 -8.63 12.64 29.78
N GLN A 156 -8.74 13.75 29.06
CA GLN A 156 -8.17 13.91 27.74
C GLN A 156 -6.87 14.70 27.77
N VAL A 157 -5.90 14.26 26.96
CA VAL A 157 -4.65 14.96 26.69
C VAL A 157 -4.70 15.50 25.28
N THR A 158 -4.39 16.79 25.12
CA THR A 158 -4.43 17.45 23.80
C THR A 158 -3.02 17.64 23.26
N PHE A 159 -2.81 17.35 21.98
CA PHE A 159 -1.56 17.56 21.25
C PHE A 159 -1.77 18.55 20.10
N GLU A 160 -0.95 19.58 20.07
CA GLU A 160 -0.97 20.63 19.04
C GLU A 160 0.46 20.93 18.59
N PHE A 161 0.65 21.14 17.29
CA PHE A 161 1.95 21.52 16.74
C PHE A 161 1.79 22.70 15.79
N ASP A 162 2.45 23.81 16.11
CA ASP A 162 2.35 25.06 15.37
C ASP A 162 3.38 25.22 14.23
N GLY A 163 4.29 24.24 14.07
CA GLY A 163 5.39 24.26 13.11
C GLY A 163 6.77 24.39 13.77
N GLU A 164 6.82 24.86 15.03
CA GLU A 164 8.06 25.05 15.78
C GLU A 164 8.00 24.42 17.18
N VAL A 165 6.82 24.42 17.81
CA VAL A 165 6.61 23.96 19.18
C VAL A 165 5.47 22.95 19.22
N LEU A 166 5.75 21.77 19.78
CA LEU A 166 4.75 20.78 20.15
C LEU A 166 4.24 21.13 21.55
N ARG A 167 2.94 21.39 21.65
CA ARG A 167 2.22 21.67 22.90
C ARG A 167 1.41 20.45 23.28
N ILE A 168 1.62 19.99 24.50
CA ILE A 168 0.92 18.84 25.07
C ILE A 168 0.21 19.36 26.31
N ASN A 169 -1.10 19.47 26.23
CA ASN A 169 -1.95 19.91 27.33
C ASN A 169 -2.41 18.67 28.10
N ALA A 170 -1.70 18.36 29.18
CA ALA A 170 -2.08 17.33 30.14
C ALA A 170 -2.98 17.94 31.23
N PRO A 171 -3.74 17.14 31.99
CA PRO A 171 -4.75 17.65 32.93
C PRO A 171 -4.23 18.69 33.93
N ASP A 172 -3.02 18.49 34.43
CA ASP A 172 -2.40 19.35 35.46
C ASP A 172 -1.25 20.22 34.92
N GLU A 173 -0.84 20.06 33.66
CA GLU A 173 0.38 20.69 33.15
C GLU A 173 0.35 20.88 31.63
N LEU A 174 0.73 22.09 31.20
CA LEU A 174 1.07 22.36 29.81
C LEU A 174 2.57 22.12 29.58
N ILE A 175 2.88 21.15 28.72
CA ILE A 175 4.25 20.81 28.33
C ILE A 175 4.46 21.30 26.90
N ALA A 176 5.34 22.29 26.74
CA ALA A 176 5.75 22.79 25.43
C ALA A 176 7.20 22.37 25.14
N VAL A 177 7.43 21.76 23.98
CA VAL A 177 8.77 21.35 23.54
C VAL A 177 9.06 21.79 22.10
N PRO A 178 10.29 22.23 21.80
CA PRO A 178 10.67 22.56 20.44
C PRO A 178 10.69 21.29 19.58
N ALA A 179 10.18 21.40 18.36
CA ALA A 179 10.08 20.31 17.41
C ALA A 179 10.30 20.83 15.97
N ARG A 180 10.55 19.91 15.04
CA ARG A 180 10.68 20.20 13.61
C ARG A 180 9.60 19.45 12.84
N GLY A 181 8.98 20.10 11.86
CA GLY A 181 7.97 19.46 11.02
C GLY A 181 7.07 20.48 10.34
N VAL A 182 5.95 19.99 9.81
CA VAL A 182 4.89 20.82 9.24
C VAL A 182 3.81 21.03 10.30
N LYS A 183 3.34 22.28 10.45
CA LYS A 183 2.23 22.65 11.35
C LYS A 183 1.04 21.71 11.14
N TRP A 184 0.43 21.26 12.23
CA TRP A 184 -0.77 20.45 12.16
C TRP A 184 -1.99 21.36 11.97
N GLU A 185 -2.96 20.92 11.16
CA GLU A 185 -4.17 21.70 10.88
C GLU A 185 -5.13 21.75 12.06
N LYS A 186 -5.11 20.73 12.93
CA LYS A 186 -5.99 20.60 14.08
C LYS A 186 -5.25 20.03 15.29
N ALA A 187 -5.86 20.22 16.46
CA ALA A 187 -5.48 19.55 17.68
C ALA A 187 -5.94 18.08 17.68
N TYR A 188 -5.23 17.24 18.42
CA TYR A 188 -5.52 15.82 18.54
C TYR A 188 -5.62 15.40 20.00
N TYR A 189 -6.58 14.52 20.29
CA TYR A 189 -6.96 14.17 21.66
C TYR A 189 -6.70 12.69 21.93
N LEU A 190 -6.19 12.38 23.12
CA LEU A 190 -5.94 11.02 23.61
C LEU A 190 -6.53 10.87 25.01
N GLN A 191 -6.96 9.65 25.38
CA GLN A 191 -7.22 9.34 26.79
C GLN A 191 -5.91 9.26 27.57
N VAL A 192 -5.94 9.71 28.83
CA VAL A 192 -4.82 9.56 29.79
C VAL A 192 -4.39 8.10 29.92
N SER A 193 -5.35 7.17 29.98
CA SER A 193 -5.08 5.73 30.09
C SER A 193 -4.25 5.18 28.92
N ASP A 194 -4.61 5.54 27.69
CA ASP A 194 -3.90 5.12 26.48
C ASP A 194 -2.50 5.72 26.40
N LEU A 195 -2.36 7.00 26.76
CA LEU A 195 -1.06 7.68 26.78
C LEU A 195 -0.15 7.09 27.87
N ALA A 196 -0.67 6.80 29.06
CA ALA A 196 0.09 6.18 30.14
C ALA A 196 0.63 4.79 29.74
N ALA A 197 -0.18 4.00 29.03
CA ALA A 197 0.22 2.70 28.50
C ALA A 197 1.38 2.82 27.50
N VAL A 198 1.34 3.81 26.59
CA VAL A 198 2.43 4.05 25.63
C VAL A 198 3.69 4.60 26.29
N LEU A 199 3.55 5.52 27.23
CA LEU A 199 4.69 6.11 27.94
C LEU A 199 5.40 5.10 28.84
N SER A 200 4.75 4.00 29.24
CA SER A 200 5.38 2.90 29.99
C SER A 200 6.47 2.17 29.18
N LYS A 201 6.35 2.16 27.83
CA LYS A 201 7.30 1.49 26.94
C LYS A 201 8.63 2.22 26.85
N ARG A 202 9.72 1.46 26.62
CA ARG A 202 11.04 2.02 26.32
C ARG A 202 11.01 2.56 24.89
N ILE A 203 11.11 3.88 24.77
CA ILE A 203 11.18 4.57 23.47
C ILE A 203 12.63 5.03 23.34
N LEU A 204 13.33 4.51 22.33
CA LEU A 204 14.73 4.81 22.03
C LEU A 204 14.77 5.78 20.84
N GLY A 205 15.60 6.81 20.93
CA GLY A 205 15.80 7.80 19.86
C GLY A 205 14.96 9.07 20.00
N PRO A 206 14.98 9.95 18.98
CA PRO A 206 14.21 11.18 18.96
C PRO A 206 12.70 10.91 19.03
N GLY A 207 11.96 11.83 19.64
CA GLY A 207 10.51 11.74 19.78
C GLY A 207 9.83 12.09 18.48
N VAL A 208 9.57 11.10 17.63
CA VAL A 208 8.72 11.29 16.45
C VAL A 208 7.27 11.20 16.88
N PHE A 209 6.51 12.28 16.71
CA PHE A 209 5.06 12.29 16.90
C PHE A 209 4.43 12.30 15.52
N GLY A 210 3.62 11.30 15.20
CA GLY A 210 2.99 11.20 13.88
C GLY A 210 1.58 10.66 13.97
N ILE A 211 0.70 11.15 13.10
CA ILE A 211 -0.71 10.79 13.13
C ILE A 211 -1.04 9.99 11.89
N TRP A 212 -1.60 8.79 12.08
CA TRP A 212 -1.93 7.91 10.98
C TRP A 212 -3.13 7.02 11.35
N GLN A 213 -4.14 6.96 10.48
CA GLN A 213 -5.32 6.10 10.65
C GLN A 213 -5.92 6.19 12.07
N ASP A 214 -6.20 7.41 12.51
CA ASP A 214 -6.78 7.72 13.83
C ASP A 214 -5.93 7.25 15.02
N GLN A 215 -4.62 7.14 14.83
CA GLN A 215 -3.67 6.83 15.90
C GLN A 215 -2.57 7.89 15.99
N LEU A 216 -2.23 8.30 17.21
CA LEU A 216 -1.00 9.04 17.49
C LEU A 216 0.12 8.03 17.75
N THR A 217 1.17 8.11 16.95
CA THR A 217 2.41 7.36 17.13
C THR A 217 3.44 8.23 17.85
N ILE A 218 4.09 7.67 18.86
CA ILE A 218 5.18 8.29 19.62
C ILE A 218 6.42 7.40 19.50
N GLY A 219 7.45 7.90 18.83
CA GLY A 219 8.64 7.14 18.44
C GLY A 219 8.33 6.11 17.35
N HIS A 220 9.00 4.97 17.39
CA HIS A 220 8.92 3.95 16.33
C HIS A 220 7.89 2.83 16.56
N SER A 221 7.31 2.72 17.76
CA SER A 221 6.57 1.50 18.13
C SER A 221 5.39 1.70 19.07
N ALA A 222 5.13 2.92 19.52
CA ALA A 222 4.07 3.17 20.48
C ALA A 222 2.95 3.97 19.78
N SER A 223 1.76 3.36 19.65
CA SER A 223 0.57 4.01 19.10
C SER A 223 -0.55 4.06 20.13
N CYS A 224 -1.29 5.16 20.13
CA CYS A 224 -2.50 5.37 20.92
C CYS A 224 -3.67 5.71 19.98
N PRO A 225 -4.88 5.18 20.20
CA PRO A 225 -6.06 5.60 19.46
C PRO A 225 -6.43 7.05 19.82
N LEU A 226 -6.78 7.84 18.81
CA LEU A 226 -7.31 9.19 18.98
C LEU A 226 -8.76 9.13 19.46
N VAL A 227 -9.15 10.13 20.24
CA VAL A 227 -10.51 10.30 20.76
C VAL A 227 -11.15 11.49 20.05
N ASP A 228 -12.43 11.36 19.68
CA ASP A 228 -13.19 12.51 19.21
C ASP A 228 -13.58 13.43 20.37
N PRO A 229 -13.48 14.76 20.21
CA PRO A 229 -13.78 15.71 21.29
C PRO A 229 -15.26 15.71 21.74
N GLN A 230 -16.16 15.06 21.00
CA GLN A 230 -17.60 15.05 21.30
C GLN A 230 -18.08 13.89 22.19
N THR A 231 -17.25 12.89 22.49
CA THR A 231 -17.71 11.63 23.11
C THR A 231 -17.89 11.68 24.64
N GLN A 232 -17.76 12.84 25.30
CA GLN A 232 -17.85 12.91 26.79
C GLN A 232 -19.01 13.74 27.35
N THR A 233 -19.89 14.32 26.53
CA THR A 233 -20.95 15.20 27.05
C THR A 233 -22.23 14.46 27.53
N GLU A 234 -22.36 13.15 27.33
CA GLU A 234 -23.64 12.44 27.61
C GLU A 234 -23.69 11.62 28.91
N SER A 235 -22.70 11.67 29.81
CA SER A 235 -22.72 10.85 31.04
C SER A 235 -22.84 11.61 32.37
N ARG A 236 -23.31 12.86 32.35
CA ARG A 236 -23.65 13.65 33.55
C ARG A 236 -25.01 14.35 33.42
N SER A 237 -26.11 13.59 33.44
CA SER A 237 -27.43 14.12 33.81
C SER A 237 -28.26 13.26 34.77
N ASP A 238 -27.92 11.98 34.97
CA ASP A 238 -28.82 11.07 35.70
C ASP A 238 -28.31 10.73 37.10
N ARG A 239 -28.09 11.74 37.95
CA ARG A 239 -28.00 11.57 39.42
C ARG A 239 -28.40 12.84 40.18
N GLU A 240 -29.64 13.31 40.02
CA GLU A 240 -30.31 14.11 41.06
C GLU A 240 -31.81 13.74 41.14
N GLY A 241 -32.28 13.42 42.34
CA GLY A 241 -33.66 12.99 42.68
C GLY A 241 -33.73 11.47 42.83
N ILE A 242 -33.86 10.90 44.03
CA ILE A 242 -35.04 11.00 44.91
C ILE A 242 -34.59 10.91 46.37
N VAL A 243 -35.08 11.85 47.18
CA VAL A 243 -35.21 11.76 48.66
C VAL A 243 -36.51 11.04 48.99
#